data_AF-A0A9Q5X5C7-F1
#
_entry.id   AF-A0A9Q5X5C7-F1
#
_cell.length_a   1.000
_cell.length_b   1.000
_cell.length_c   1.000
_cell.angle_alpha   90.00
_cell.angle_beta   90.00
_cell.angle_gamma   90.00
#
_symmetry.space_group_name_H-M   'P 1'
#
loop_
_entity.id
_entity.type
_entity.pdbx_description
1 polymer ?
#
loop_
_entity_poly.entity_id
_entity_poly.type
_entity_poly.pdbx_seq_one_letter_code
_entity_poly.pdbx_strand_id
1 'polypeptide(L)'
;MKELITKSNNWRTSPVLKKIQIFGYIDGIPTSIHDYVLKLYFQGKKRELNVTSSELTYWITERFRIDKEMYTKAFKIFNKNLK
;
A
#
# COMPACT_ATOMS: atom_id res chain seq x y z
N MET A 1 4.02 25.49 -14.21
CA MET A 1 4.26 24.10 -13.79
C MET A 1 3.38 23.22 -14.66
N LYS A 2 3.91 22.21 -15.36
CA LYS A 2 3.08 21.32 -16.20
C LYS A 2 2.49 20.22 -15.33
N GLU A 3 1.21 19.94 -15.46
CA GLU A 3 0.57 18.84 -14.72
C GLU A 3 1.25 17.51 -15.06
N LEU A 4 1.82 16.86 -14.04
CA LEU A 4 2.46 15.55 -14.16
C LEU A 4 1.43 14.41 -14.25
N ILE A 5 0.24 14.60 -13.67
CA ILE A 5 -0.81 13.59 -13.63
C ILE A 5 -2.08 14.18 -14.23
N THR A 6 -2.33 13.87 -15.49
CA THR A 6 -3.52 14.33 -16.22
C THR A 6 -4.65 13.29 -16.24
N LYS A 7 -4.33 12.02 -15.92
CA LYS A 7 -5.28 10.89 -15.90
C LYS A 7 -4.96 9.91 -14.77
N SER A 8 -5.19 10.32 -13.53
CA SER A 8 -4.93 9.50 -12.33
C SER A 8 -5.78 8.23 -12.27
N ASN A 9 -6.97 8.26 -12.86
CA ASN A 9 -7.95 7.17 -12.93
C ASN A 9 -7.73 6.19 -14.11
N ASN A 10 -6.84 6.52 -15.06
CA ASN A 10 -6.55 5.62 -16.17
C ASN A 10 -5.52 4.57 -15.73
N TRP A 11 -5.98 3.34 -15.49
CA TRP A 11 -5.14 2.24 -15.01
C TRP A 11 -3.92 1.95 -15.90
N ARG A 12 -4.07 2.13 -17.23
CA ARG A 12 -3.01 1.86 -18.21
C ARG A 12 -1.84 2.82 -18.03
N THR A 13 -2.14 4.12 -17.88
CA THR A 13 -1.13 5.19 -17.87
C THR A 13 -0.79 5.71 -16.47
N SER A 14 -1.60 5.40 -15.46
CA SER A 14 -1.43 5.95 -14.11
C SER A 14 -0.20 5.35 -13.42
N PRO A 15 0.75 6.17 -12.94
CA PRO A 15 1.92 5.68 -12.21
C PRO A 15 1.58 5.23 -10.79
N VAL A 16 0.42 5.62 -10.26
CA VAL A 16 0.01 5.33 -8.87
C VAL A 16 -0.87 4.09 -8.74
N LEU A 17 -1.44 3.58 -9.83
CA LEU A 17 -2.30 2.37 -9.85
C LEU A 17 -1.51 1.08 -10.18
N LYS A 18 -0.19 1.07 -9.92
CA LYS A 18 0.70 -0.06 -10.23
C LYS A 18 0.83 -1.11 -9.13
N LYS A 19 0.41 -0.76 -7.90
CA LYS A 19 0.38 -1.66 -6.74
C LYS A 19 -0.60 -1.15 -5.71
N ILE A 20 -1.08 -2.03 -4.85
CA ILE A 20 -1.79 -1.63 -3.62
C ILE A 20 -0.73 -1.30 -2.57
N GLN A 21 -0.76 -0.08 -2.07
CA GLN A 21 0.13 0.37 -1.02
C GLN A 21 -0.66 1.13 0.03
N ILE A 22 -0.39 0.80 1.29
CA ILE A 22 -0.95 1.46 2.46
C ILE A 22 0.18 2.27 3.11
N PHE A 23 -0.14 3.49 3.52
CA PHE A 23 0.76 4.37 4.25
C PHE A 23 0.07 4.89 5.50
N GLY A 24 0.82 5.07 6.58
CA GLY A 24 0.32 5.60 7.84
C GLY A 24 1.43 5.77 8.87
N TYR A 25 1.07 6.22 10.05
CA TYR A 25 1.97 6.29 11.20
C TYR A 25 1.59 5.20 12.19
N ILE A 26 2.55 4.36 12.53
CA ILE A 26 2.39 3.28 13.51
C ILE A 26 3.32 3.60 14.67
N ASP A 27 2.76 3.85 15.85
CA ASP A 27 3.51 4.28 17.05
C ASP A 27 4.45 5.47 16.77
N GLY A 28 3.97 6.44 15.98
CA GLY A 28 4.74 7.63 15.59
C GLY A 28 5.77 7.40 14.47
N ILE A 29 5.93 6.17 13.98
CA ILE A 29 6.87 5.84 12.89
C ILE A 29 6.12 5.84 11.56
N PRO A 30 6.54 6.66 10.56
CA PRO A 30 5.99 6.54 9.23
C PRO A 30 6.25 5.13 8.70
N THR A 31 5.18 4.48 8.27
CA THR A 31 5.17 3.07 7.91
C THR A 31 4.37 2.88 6.64
N SER A 32 4.83 1.99 5.76
CA SER A 32 4.07 1.56 4.61
C SER A 32 4.10 0.06 4.44
N ILE A 33 3.04 -0.53 3.93
CA ILE A 33 3.02 -1.92 3.51
C ILE A 33 2.50 -2.03 2.08
N HIS A 34 3.17 -2.82 1.27
CA HIS A 34 2.69 -3.24 -0.04
C HIS A 34 3.12 -4.67 -0.30
N ASP A 35 2.28 -5.43 -0.98
CA ASP A 35 2.48 -6.87 -1.20
C ASP A 35 2.74 -7.59 0.13
N TYR A 36 3.97 -8.03 0.36
CA TYR A 36 4.42 -8.66 1.60
C TYR A 36 5.64 -7.92 2.19
N VAL A 37 5.82 -6.64 1.84
CA VAL A 37 6.97 -5.83 2.26
C VAL A 37 6.48 -4.69 3.16
N LEU A 38 6.84 -4.77 4.43
CA LEU A 38 6.68 -3.69 5.40
C LEU A 38 7.91 -2.77 5.36
N LYS A 39 7.68 -1.46 5.32
CA LYS A 39 8.72 -0.43 5.34
C LYS A 39 8.49 0.52 6.49
N LEU A 40 9.53 0.69 7.30
CA LEU A 40 9.58 1.65 8.40
C LEU A 40 10.56 2.76 8.02
N TYR A 41 10.12 4.00 8.10
CA TYR A 41 10.91 5.17 7.71
C TYR A 41 11.37 5.91 8.96
N PHE A 42 12.68 6.12 9.06
CA PHE A 42 13.32 6.89 10.12
C PHE A 42 14.12 8.04 9.49
N GLN A 43 14.58 8.98 10.31
CA GLN A 43 15.44 10.05 9.83
C GLN A 43 16.72 9.47 9.20
N GLY A 44 16.91 9.71 7.90
CA GLY A 44 18.08 9.28 7.14
C GLY A 44 18.18 7.78 6.85
N LYS A 45 17.21 6.94 7.23
CA LYS A 45 17.25 5.49 6.98
C LYS A 45 15.86 4.87 6.81
N LYS A 46 15.79 3.74 6.11
CA LYS A 46 14.59 2.90 6.04
C LYS A 46 14.93 1.47 6.40
N ARG A 47 13.97 0.75 6.99
CA ARG A 47 14.04 -0.69 7.21
C ARG A 47 12.95 -1.37 6.41
N GLU A 48 13.30 -2.42 5.67
CA GLU A 48 12.35 -3.24 4.92
C GLU A 48 12.32 -4.65 5.53
N LEU A 49 11.12 -5.23 5.66
CA LEU A 49 10.88 -6.55 6.22
C LEU A 49 9.90 -7.29 5.33
N ASN A 50 10.21 -8.55 4.99
CA ASN A 50 9.24 -9.44 4.39
C ASN A 50 8.34 -10.00 5.50
N VAL A 51 7.05 -10.04 5.24
CA VAL A 51 6.04 -10.58 6.16
C VAL A 51 5.34 -11.77 5.54
N THR A 52 4.91 -12.68 6.40
CA THR A 52 4.02 -13.80 6.03
C THR A 52 2.60 -13.29 5.73
N SER A 53 1.74 -14.16 5.20
CA SER A 53 0.34 -13.81 4.92
C SER A 53 -0.48 -13.50 6.19
N SER A 54 -0.21 -14.21 7.29
CA SER A 54 -0.84 -13.93 8.58
C SER A 54 -0.40 -12.58 9.13
N GLU A 55 0.89 -12.27 9.07
CA GLU A 55 1.43 -10.97 9.46
C GLU A 55 0.90 -9.83 8.58
N LEU A 56 0.81 -10.04 7.26
CA LEU A 56 0.22 -9.06 6.35
C LEU A 56 -1.21 -8.71 6.77
N THR A 57 -2.02 -9.74 7.06
CA THR A 57 -3.41 -9.55 7.52
C THR A 57 -3.44 -8.75 8.81
N TYR A 58 -2.61 -9.13 9.80
CA TYR A 58 -2.49 -8.42 11.07
C TYR A 58 -2.08 -6.94 10.88
N TRP A 59 -1.10 -6.67 10.02
CA TRP A 59 -0.67 -5.30 9.74
C TRP A 59 -1.81 -4.47 9.15
N ILE A 60 -2.55 -5.02 8.19
CA ILE A 60 -3.64 -4.31 7.54
C ILE A 60 -4.79 -4.03 8.53
N THR A 61 -5.28 -5.06 9.24
CA THR A 61 -6.49 -4.93 10.06
C THR A 61 -6.22 -4.35 11.44
N GLU A 62 -5.14 -4.75 12.10
CA GLU A 62 -4.88 -4.37 13.50
C GLU A 62 -4.01 -3.12 13.61
N ARG A 63 -2.97 -3.01 12.76
CA ARG A 63 -2.01 -1.91 12.84
C ARG A 63 -2.47 -0.69 12.05
N PHE A 64 -2.80 -0.89 10.78
CA PHE A 64 -3.34 0.17 9.91
C PHE A 64 -4.84 0.42 10.12
N ARG A 65 -5.54 -0.44 10.87
CA ARG A 65 -6.98 -0.32 11.15
C ARG A 65 -7.83 -0.21 9.89
N ILE A 66 -7.41 -0.90 8.83
CA ILE A 66 -8.13 -0.98 7.58
C ILE A 66 -9.14 -2.12 7.67
N ASP A 67 -10.38 -1.82 7.30
CA ASP A 67 -11.41 -2.84 7.19
C ASP A 67 -10.99 -3.94 6.19
N LYS A 68 -11.17 -5.20 6.61
CA LYS A 68 -10.75 -6.37 5.85
C LYS A 68 -11.53 -6.50 4.54
N GLU A 69 -12.82 -6.17 4.55
CA GLU A 69 -13.65 -6.25 3.34
C GLU A 69 -13.22 -5.19 2.33
N MET A 70 -12.93 -3.97 2.79
CA MET A 70 -12.40 -2.88 1.98
C MET A 70 -11.09 -3.28 1.30
N TYR A 71 -10.12 -3.81 2.06
CA TYR A 71 -8.85 -4.28 1.49
C TYR A 71 -9.07 -5.40 0.46
N THR A 72 -9.91 -6.38 0.80
CA THR A 72 -10.22 -7.50 -0.10
C THR A 72 -10.87 -7.02 -1.40
N LYS A 73 -11.77 -6.04 -1.33
CA LYS A 73 -12.42 -5.44 -2.49
C LYS A 73 -11.41 -4.66 -3.35
N ALA A 74 -10.53 -3.87 -2.74
CA ALA A 74 -9.46 -3.17 -3.45
C ALA A 74 -8.53 -4.16 -4.19
N PHE A 75 -8.14 -5.25 -3.52
CA PHE A 75 -7.32 -6.32 -4.12
C PHE A 75 -7.99 -6.99 -5.32
N LYS A 76 -9.29 -7.29 -5.23
CA LYS A 76 -10.07 -7.82 -6.37
C LYS A 76 -10.11 -6.84 -7.55
N ILE A 77 -10.35 -5.55 -7.30
CA ILE A 77 -10.35 -4.52 -8.35
C ILE A 77 -8.98 -4.40 -9.00
N PHE A 78 -7.92 -4.37 -8.20
CA PHE A 78 -6.55 -4.27 -8.68
C PHE A 78 -6.18 -5.45 -9.60
N ASN A 79 -6.44 -6.69 -9.17
CA ASN A 79 -6.15 -7.88 -9.97
C ASN A 79 -6.98 -7.96 -11.26
N LYS A 80 -8.21 -7.42 -11.27
CA LYS A 80 -9.04 -7.35 -12.48
C LYS A 80 -8.43 -6.41 -13.54
N ASN A 81 -7.77 -5.34 -13.12
CA ASN A 81 -7.21 -4.32 -14.02
C ASN A 81 -5.70 -4.49 -14.28
N LEU A 82 -5.06 -5.48 -13.66
CA LEU A 82 -3.67 -5.90 -13.94
C LEU A 82 -3.57 -6.77 -15.20
N LYS A 83 -4.67 -7.42 -15.60
CA LYS A 83 -4.82 -8.17 -16.85
C LYS A 83 -5.11 -7.21 -18.01
#